data_AF-A0AAP5Z2B5-F1
#
_entry.id   AF-A0AAP5Z2B5-F1
#
_cell.length_a   1.000
_cell.length_b   1.000
_cell.length_c   1.000
_cell.angle_alpha   90.00
_cell.angle_beta   90.00
_cell.angle_gamma   90.00
#
_symmetry.space_group_name_H-M   'P 1'
#
loop_
_entity.id
_entity.type
_entity.pdbx_description
1 polymer ?
#
loop_
_entity_poly.entity_id
_entity_poly.type
_entity_poly.pdbx_seq_one_letter_code
_entity_poly.pdbx_strand_id
1 'polypeptide(L)'
;TDFIDLTDAGTSTGIEIGAANSVAVFNGLVAVAIENNNKQEDGLIALYRSDDLSLITTFKTGALPDMVGFSKDGRYIATANEGEPNSDYSIDPEGSVTLVDLSKGINNADVTQIGFGEFDGVRSDELPKAVRISGPNASIAQDLEPEYLTFADNGKIYVALQENNAMAIIDPQSQSVEKIVALGEKSWSNSKLDASNKDKIIGNLKSYPQ
;
A
#
# COMPACT_ATOMS: atom_id res chain seq x y z
N THR A 1 -7.92 -30.77 0.21
CA THR A 1 -7.22 -29.64 -0.41
C THR A 1 -6.66 -28.84 0.73
N ASP A 2 -5.35 -28.68 0.79
CA ASP A 2 -4.71 -27.93 1.87
C ASP A 2 -4.89 -26.44 1.62
N PHE A 3 -5.21 -25.68 2.66
CA PHE A 3 -5.41 -24.23 2.62
C PHE A 3 -4.78 -23.60 3.86
N ILE A 4 -4.30 -22.37 3.75
CA ILE A 4 -3.85 -21.58 4.90
C ILE A 4 -5.10 -21.06 5.63
N ASP A 5 -5.22 -21.35 6.93
CA ASP A 5 -6.23 -20.74 7.78
C ASP A 5 -5.73 -19.39 8.30
N LEU A 6 -6.39 -18.31 7.88
CA LEU A 6 -6.03 -16.95 8.28
C LEU A 6 -6.53 -16.61 9.70
N THR A 7 -7.49 -17.38 10.24
CA THR A 7 -8.10 -17.08 11.55
C THR A 7 -7.10 -17.22 12.70
N ASP A 8 -6.06 -18.05 12.55
CA ASP A 8 -4.96 -18.16 13.51
C ASP A 8 -4.19 -16.83 13.65
N ALA A 9 -3.98 -16.10 12.55
CA ALA A 9 -3.30 -14.80 12.57
C ALA A 9 -4.15 -13.71 13.23
N GLY A 10 -5.45 -13.70 12.97
CA GLY A 10 -6.40 -12.82 13.67
C GLY A 10 -6.43 -13.14 15.17
N THR A 11 -6.51 -14.42 15.52
CA THR A 11 -6.53 -14.88 16.92
C THR A 11 -5.23 -14.55 17.66
N SER A 12 -4.07 -14.70 17.01
CA SER A 12 -2.77 -14.42 17.63
C SER A 12 -2.54 -12.93 17.92
N THR A 13 -3.22 -12.05 17.20
CA THR A 13 -3.11 -10.59 17.33
C THR A 13 -4.29 -9.95 18.07
N GLY A 14 -5.43 -10.64 18.16
CA GLY A 14 -6.69 -10.07 18.64
C GLY A 14 -7.37 -9.17 17.61
N ILE A 15 -6.93 -9.19 16.35
CA ILE A 15 -7.53 -8.44 15.24
C ILE A 15 -8.66 -9.28 14.62
N GLU A 16 -9.83 -8.67 14.45
CA GLU A 16 -10.88 -9.23 13.60
C GLU A 16 -10.49 -8.98 12.13
N ILE A 17 -10.02 -10.03 11.45
CA ILE A 17 -9.51 -9.91 10.08
C ILE A 17 -10.63 -9.79 9.04
N GLY A 18 -10.36 -9.00 8.00
CA GLY A 18 -11.16 -8.89 6.78
C GLY A 18 -10.57 -9.72 5.65
N ALA A 19 -10.51 -9.17 4.43
CA ALA A 19 -9.95 -9.85 3.28
C ALA A 19 -8.42 -10.05 3.34
N ALA A 20 -7.93 -11.06 2.63
CA ALA A 20 -6.53 -11.15 2.26
C ALA A 20 -6.35 -10.47 0.90
N ASN A 21 -5.65 -9.34 0.88
CA ASN A 21 -5.55 -8.49 -0.31
C ASN A 21 -4.40 -8.94 -1.22
N SER A 22 -3.32 -9.48 -0.65
CA SER A 22 -2.16 -9.92 -1.43
C SER A 22 -1.38 -11.04 -0.77
N VAL A 23 -0.67 -11.81 -1.60
CA VAL A 23 0.26 -12.86 -1.19
C VAL A 23 1.59 -12.71 -1.92
N ALA A 24 2.69 -12.92 -1.21
CA ALA A 24 4.03 -13.06 -1.78
C ALA A 24 4.74 -14.26 -1.20
N VAL A 25 5.68 -14.82 -1.97
CA VAL A 25 6.45 -16.01 -1.56
C VAL A 25 7.94 -15.77 -1.71
N PHE A 26 8.72 -16.29 -0.77
CA PHE A 26 10.18 -16.25 -0.84
C PHE A 26 10.79 -17.41 -0.04
N ASN A 27 11.58 -18.26 -0.69
CA ASN A 27 12.37 -19.34 -0.05
C ASN A 27 11.62 -20.15 1.04
N GLY A 28 10.42 -20.62 0.72
CA GLY A 28 9.62 -21.43 1.65
C GLY A 28 8.78 -20.62 2.64
N LEU A 29 8.75 -19.30 2.51
CA LEU A 29 7.87 -18.40 3.24
C LEU A 29 6.72 -17.93 2.35
N VAL A 30 5.55 -17.74 2.96
CA VAL A 30 4.37 -17.12 2.35
C VAL A 30 3.96 -15.94 3.22
N ALA A 31 4.07 -14.71 2.72
CA ALA A 31 3.55 -13.52 3.38
C ALA A 31 2.17 -13.18 2.81
N VAL A 32 1.22 -12.88 3.67
CA VAL A 32 -0.15 -12.48 3.29
C VAL A 32 -0.44 -11.13 3.92
N ALA A 33 -0.80 -10.12 3.12
CA ALA A 33 -1.38 -8.87 3.60
C ALA A 33 -2.87 -9.09 3.89
N ILE A 34 -3.30 -8.77 5.10
CA ILE A 34 -4.65 -9.01 5.59
C ILE A 34 -5.18 -7.72 6.19
N GLU A 35 -6.27 -7.21 5.63
CA GLU A 35 -6.95 -6.04 6.17
C GLU A 35 -7.67 -6.37 7.48
N ASN A 36 -7.93 -5.35 8.28
CA ASN A 36 -8.87 -5.44 9.38
C ASN A 36 -10.30 -5.44 8.83
N ASN A 37 -11.23 -6.14 9.50
CA ASN A 37 -12.64 -6.13 9.13
C ASN A 37 -13.23 -4.71 9.14
N ASN A 38 -12.71 -3.83 10.00
CA ASN A 38 -12.82 -2.39 9.83
C ASN A 38 -11.61 -1.87 9.03
N LYS A 39 -11.79 -1.56 7.75
CA LYS A 39 -10.70 -1.14 6.85
C LYS A 39 -9.91 0.09 7.31
N GLN A 40 -10.52 0.95 8.13
CA GLN A 40 -9.87 2.13 8.68
C GLN A 40 -8.92 1.83 9.87
N GLU A 41 -8.91 0.60 10.38
CA GLU A 41 -8.02 0.15 11.44
C GLU A 41 -6.80 -0.58 10.87
N ASP A 42 -5.74 -0.63 11.67
CA ASP A 42 -4.50 -1.31 11.31
C ASP A 42 -4.74 -2.80 10.99
N GLY A 43 -4.17 -3.25 9.87
CA GLY A 43 -4.15 -4.65 9.44
C GLY A 43 -2.90 -5.39 9.92
N LEU A 44 -2.58 -6.47 9.19
CA LEU A 44 -1.39 -7.27 9.46
C LEU A 44 -0.78 -7.91 8.20
N ILE A 45 0.52 -8.19 8.27
CA ILE A 45 1.17 -9.22 7.45
C ILE A 45 1.21 -10.50 8.28
N ALA A 46 0.66 -11.59 7.77
CA ALA A 46 0.84 -12.93 8.33
C ALA A 46 1.89 -13.72 7.54
N LEU A 47 2.88 -14.28 8.24
CA LEU A 47 3.97 -15.04 7.62
C LEU A 47 3.81 -16.52 7.92
N TYR A 48 3.75 -17.34 6.89
CA TYR A 48 3.54 -18.78 6.96
C TYR A 48 4.70 -19.56 6.35
N ARG A 49 4.79 -20.83 6.74
CA ARG A 49 5.59 -21.86 6.08
C ARG A 49 4.88 -22.35 4.82
N SER A 50 5.59 -22.48 3.69
CA SER A 50 4.98 -23.01 2.46
C SER A 50 4.89 -24.54 2.42
N ASP A 51 5.63 -25.24 3.28
CA ASP A 51 5.71 -26.71 3.30
C ASP A 51 4.60 -27.35 4.14
N ASP A 52 4.27 -26.76 5.29
CA ASP A 52 3.21 -27.26 6.18
C ASP A 52 2.07 -26.26 6.44
N LEU A 53 2.12 -25.08 5.81
CA LEU A 53 1.12 -24.02 5.92
C LEU A 53 0.95 -23.44 7.33
N SER A 54 1.86 -23.74 8.25
CA SER A 54 1.80 -23.23 9.62
C SER A 54 2.11 -21.73 9.70
N LEU A 55 1.40 -21.03 10.58
CA LEU A 55 1.68 -19.64 10.93
C LEU A 55 3.02 -19.57 11.69
N ILE A 56 3.93 -18.72 11.21
CA ILE A 56 5.21 -18.45 11.86
C ILE A 56 5.05 -17.27 12.82
N THR A 57 4.57 -16.14 12.31
CA THR A 57 4.38 -14.89 13.07
C THR A 57 3.52 -13.91 12.28
N THR A 58 3.16 -12.80 12.92
CA THR A 58 2.42 -11.67 12.32
C THR A 58 3.17 -10.37 12.56
N PHE A 59 3.07 -9.43 11.62
CA PHE A 59 3.56 -8.06 11.75
C PHE A 59 2.41 -7.09 11.60
N LYS A 60 2.26 -6.16 12.56
CA LYS A 60 1.22 -5.12 12.49
C LYS A 60 1.52 -4.15 11.33
N THR A 61 0.51 -3.79 10.55
CA THR A 61 0.62 -2.84 9.43
C THR A 61 -0.09 -1.52 9.75
N GLY A 62 -0.15 -0.60 8.78
CA GLY A 62 -1.13 0.47 8.77
C GLY A 62 -2.51 -0.02 8.32
N ALA A 63 -3.44 0.92 8.13
CA ALA A 63 -4.78 0.66 7.63
C ALA A 63 -4.78 0.17 6.17
N LEU A 64 -5.63 -0.81 5.88
CA LEU A 64 -5.82 -1.38 4.54
C LEU A 64 -4.50 -1.78 3.83
N PRO A 65 -3.74 -2.77 4.34
CA PRO A 65 -2.58 -3.31 3.62
C PRO A 65 -3.06 -3.99 2.33
N ASP A 66 -2.80 -3.38 1.18
CA ASP A 66 -3.36 -3.86 -0.09
C ASP A 66 -2.42 -4.82 -0.82
N MET A 67 -1.11 -4.60 -0.71
CA MET A 67 -0.11 -5.47 -1.35
C MET A 67 1.03 -5.87 -0.42
N VAL A 68 1.58 -7.10 -0.51
CA VAL A 68 2.82 -7.49 0.21
C VAL A 68 3.90 -8.05 -0.71
N GLY A 69 5.17 -7.74 -0.44
CA GLY A 69 6.31 -8.17 -1.27
C GLY A 69 7.59 -8.39 -0.48
N PHE A 70 8.50 -9.18 -1.06
CA PHE A 70 9.84 -9.41 -0.51
C PHE A 70 10.91 -8.68 -1.32
N SER A 71 11.93 -8.19 -0.63
CA SER A 71 13.20 -7.82 -1.25
C SER A 71 13.89 -9.04 -1.87
N LYS A 72 14.76 -8.80 -2.86
CA LYS A 72 15.41 -9.87 -3.63
C LYS A 72 16.25 -10.84 -2.79
N ASP A 73 16.83 -10.37 -1.70
CA ASP A 73 17.62 -11.17 -0.77
C ASP A 73 16.78 -11.73 0.39
N GLY A 74 15.49 -11.40 0.44
CA GLY A 74 14.57 -11.81 1.50
C GLY A 74 14.81 -11.11 2.83
N ARG A 75 15.65 -10.06 2.89
CA ARG A 75 15.90 -9.32 4.13
C ARG A 75 14.68 -8.52 4.56
N TYR A 76 14.01 -7.88 3.61
CA TYR A 76 12.84 -7.05 3.84
C TYR A 76 11.56 -7.70 3.33
N ILE A 77 10.48 -7.50 4.09
CA ILE A 77 9.09 -7.58 3.62
C ILE A 77 8.53 -6.15 3.65
N ALA A 78 7.75 -5.76 2.65
CA ALA A 78 7.01 -4.50 2.71
C ALA A 78 5.56 -4.68 2.28
N THR A 79 4.66 -3.92 2.89
CA THR A 79 3.29 -3.75 2.42
C THR A 79 2.97 -2.29 2.16
N ALA A 80 2.22 -2.03 1.09
CA ALA A 80 1.59 -0.73 0.86
C ALA A 80 0.28 -0.72 1.64
N ASN A 81 0.08 0.30 2.47
CA ASN A 81 -1.12 0.49 3.30
C ASN A 81 -1.89 1.66 2.72
N GLU A 82 -2.96 1.37 2.01
CA GLU A 82 -3.71 2.34 1.22
C GLU A 82 -4.24 3.48 2.09
N GLY A 83 -4.76 3.16 3.29
CA GLY A 83 -5.31 4.18 4.17
C GLY A 83 -6.66 4.74 3.70
N GLU A 84 -7.38 4.03 2.82
CA GLU A 84 -8.64 4.49 2.21
C GLU A 84 -9.64 5.01 3.27
N PRO A 85 -10.26 6.18 3.05
CA PRO A 85 -11.31 6.70 3.92
C PRO A 85 -12.55 5.82 3.90
N ASN A 86 -13.36 5.88 4.97
CA ASN A 86 -14.69 5.29 4.94
C ASN A 86 -15.59 6.03 3.93
N SER A 87 -16.72 5.41 3.54
CA SER A 87 -17.56 5.88 2.43
C SER A 87 -18.10 7.33 2.53
N ASP A 88 -18.12 7.90 3.73
CA ASP A 88 -18.56 9.27 4.00
C ASP A 88 -17.42 10.21 4.42
N TYR A 89 -16.16 9.76 4.34
CA TYR A 89 -14.94 10.50 4.64
C TYR A 89 -14.88 11.03 6.09
N SER A 90 -15.59 10.40 7.02
CA SER A 90 -15.55 10.77 8.44
C SER A 90 -14.37 10.16 9.20
N ILE A 91 -13.81 9.07 8.68
CA ILE A 91 -12.60 8.41 9.18
C ILE A 91 -11.70 8.18 7.98
N ASP A 92 -10.54 8.82 8.00
CA ASP A 92 -9.59 8.88 6.89
C ASP A 92 -8.17 8.66 7.46
N PRO A 93 -7.70 7.40 7.53
CA PRO A 93 -6.36 7.08 7.98
C PRO A 93 -5.27 7.66 7.08
N GLU A 94 -4.05 7.84 7.58
CA GLU A 94 -2.93 8.19 6.71
C GLU A 94 -2.44 6.97 5.94
N GLY A 95 -2.21 7.13 4.64
CA GLY A 95 -1.52 6.14 3.82
C GLY A 95 -0.07 5.95 4.28
N SER A 96 0.46 4.74 4.12
CA SER A 96 1.82 4.41 4.58
C SER A 96 2.41 3.17 3.91
N VAL A 97 3.68 2.90 4.17
CA VAL A 97 4.33 1.62 3.86
C VAL A 97 4.83 0.99 5.14
N THR A 98 4.39 -0.23 5.44
CA THR A 98 5.02 -1.02 6.50
C THR A 98 6.25 -1.70 5.94
N LEU A 99 7.41 -1.48 6.55
CA LEU A 99 8.66 -2.17 6.26
C LEU A 99 9.01 -3.10 7.43
N VAL A 100 9.24 -4.37 7.15
CA VAL A 100 9.70 -5.38 8.10
C VAL A 100 11.14 -5.76 7.75
N ASP A 101 12.10 -5.44 8.63
CA ASP A 101 13.51 -5.82 8.49
C ASP A 101 13.79 -7.12 9.25
N LEU A 102 14.07 -8.19 8.50
CA LEU A 102 14.35 -9.54 9.01
C LEU A 102 15.85 -9.77 9.31
N SER A 103 16.69 -8.73 9.31
CA SER A 103 18.15 -8.86 9.54
C SER A 103 18.50 -9.46 10.91
N LYS A 104 17.62 -9.34 11.91
CA LYS A 104 17.74 -9.96 13.23
C LYS A 104 17.01 -11.32 13.34
N GLY A 105 16.51 -11.84 12.22
CA GLY A 105 15.68 -13.03 12.11
C GLY A 105 14.19 -12.74 12.27
N ILE A 106 13.36 -13.66 11.75
CA ILE A 106 11.89 -13.51 11.67
C ILE A 106 11.25 -13.15 13.00
N ASN A 107 11.69 -13.77 14.10
CA ASN A 107 11.09 -13.56 15.43
C ASN A 107 11.57 -12.28 16.14
N ASN A 108 12.57 -11.59 15.59
CA ASN A 108 13.10 -10.34 16.14
C ASN A 108 13.10 -9.23 15.09
N ALA A 109 12.18 -9.32 14.12
CA ALA A 109 12.11 -8.35 13.03
C ALA A 109 11.79 -6.96 13.57
N ASP A 110 12.42 -5.94 12.98
CA ASP A 110 12.05 -4.55 13.24
C ASP A 110 10.93 -4.15 12.26
N VAL A 111 9.85 -3.57 12.76
CA VAL A 111 8.70 -3.13 11.96
C VAL A 111 8.58 -1.62 12.02
N THR A 112 8.55 -0.97 10.86
CA THR A 112 8.46 0.49 10.73
C THR A 112 7.31 0.88 9.83
N GLN A 113 6.49 1.84 10.27
CA GLN A 113 5.49 2.50 9.43
C GLN A 113 6.11 3.75 8.81
N ILE A 114 6.29 3.73 7.50
CA ILE A 114 6.83 4.84 6.72
C ILE A 114 5.64 5.62 6.17
N GLY A 115 5.27 6.70 6.84
CA GLY A 115 4.16 7.57 6.45
C GLY A 115 4.59 8.77 5.59
N PHE A 116 3.61 9.58 5.19
CA PHE A 116 3.79 10.76 4.37
C PHE A 116 3.62 12.09 5.13
N GLY A 117 3.44 12.06 6.46
CA GLY A 117 3.18 13.26 7.28
C GLY A 117 4.25 14.37 7.20
N GLU A 118 5.48 14.07 6.80
CA GLU A 118 6.48 15.13 6.56
C GLU A 118 6.08 16.08 5.42
N PHE A 119 5.31 15.61 4.44
CA PHE A 119 4.82 16.40 3.32
C PHE A 119 3.65 17.32 3.70
N ASP A 120 2.99 17.09 4.83
CA ASP A 120 2.04 18.04 5.42
C ASP A 120 2.74 19.24 6.09
N GLY A 121 4.05 19.12 6.34
CA GLY A 121 4.80 20.11 7.11
C GLY A 121 6.13 20.46 6.46
N VAL A 122 7.21 19.99 7.08
CA VAL A 122 8.59 20.45 6.83
C VAL A 122 9.10 20.14 5.41
N ARG A 123 8.47 19.18 4.71
CA ARG A 123 8.79 18.79 3.33
C ARG A 123 7.68 19.11 2.34
N SER A 124 6.71 19.94 2.71
CA SER A 124 5.59 20.32 1.83
C SER A 124 6.04 20.90 0.48
N ASP A 125 7.11 21.70 0.47
CA ASP A 125 7.69 22.26 -0.77
C ASP A 125 8.36 21.20 -1.68
N GLU A 126 8.59 19.97 -1.20
CA GLU A 126 9.12 18.87 -1.99
C GLU A 126 8.04 18.13 -2.80
N LEU A 127 6.76 18.30 -2.47
CA LEU A 127 5.66 17.66 -3.18
C LEU A 127 5.50 18.31 -4.58
N PRO A 128 5.67 17.55 -5.68
CA PRO A 128 5.51 18.13 -7.01
C PRO A 128 4.07 18.61 -7.23
N LYS A 129 3.90 19.80 -7.83
CA LYS A 129 2.58 20.39 -8.10
C LYS A 129 1.65 19.55 -8.99
N ALA A 130 2.22 18.59 -9.74
CA ALA A 130 1.47 17.68 -10.60
C ALA A 130 0.99 16.42 -9.87
N VAL A 131 1.36 16.22 -8.60
CA VAL A 131 0.73 15.23 -7.74
C VAL A 131 -0.70 15.69 -7.48
N ARG A 132 -1.67 14.83 -7.82
CA ARG A 132 -3.08 15.10 -7.57
C ARG A 132 -3.36 14.93 -6.08
N ILE A 133 -3.82 16.01 -5.45
CA ILE A 133 -4.38 15.97 -4.10
C ILE A 133 -5.86 16.36 -4.19
N SER A 134 -6.78 15.48 -3.80
CA SER A 134 -8.21 15.68 -4.11
C SER A 134 -9.23 15.24 -3.06
N GLY A 135 -8.77 14.65 -1.97
CA GLY A 135 -9.57 14.18 -0.85
C GLY A 135 -10.30 15.33 -0.16
N PRO A 136 -11.59 15.15 0.15
CA PRO A 136 -12.38 16.20 0.77
C PRO A 136 -11.91 16.46 2.21
N ASN A 137 -11.23 17.60 2.43
CA ASN A 137 -10.65 18.00 3.72
C ASN A 137 -9.53 17.08 4.24
N ALA A 138 -8.93 16.27 3.38
CA ALA A 138 -7.79 15.42 3.71
C ALA A 138 -6.49 16.22 3.82
N SER A 139 -5.58 15.79 4.70
CA SER A 139 -4.17 16.15 4.63
C SER A 139 -3.50 15.48 3.42
N ILE A 140 -2.28 15.88 3.09
CA ILE A 140 -1.48 15.20 2.07
C ILE A 140 -1.24 13.74 2.49
N ALA A 141 -0.93 13.48 3.77
CA ALA A 141 -0.70 12.12 4.24
C ALA A 141 -1.94 11.22 4.20
N GLN A 142 -3.13 11.80 4.37
CA GLN A 142 -4.41 11.10 4.20
C GLN A 142 -4.69 10.83 2.72
N ASP A 143 -4.50 11.82 1.84
CA ASP A 143 -4.85 11.67 0.43
C ASP A 143 -3.84 10.82 -0.38
N LEU A 144 -2.61 10.65 0.10
CA LEU A 144 -1.62 9.80 -0.54
C LEU A 144 -1.87 8.33 -0.18
N GLU A 145 -2.52 7.61 -1.10
CA GLU A 145 -2.95 6.23 -0.92
C GLU A 145 -2.00 5.25 -1.68
N PRO A 146 -1.06 4.58 -1.00
CA PRO A 146 -0.18 3.61 -1.64
C PRO A 146 -0.85 2.24 -1.80
N GLU A 147 -0.86 1.73 -3.03
CA GLU A 147 -1.58 0.48 -3.35
C GLU A 147 -0.64 -0.65 -3.82
N TYR A 148 0.38 -0.33 -4.64
CA TYR A 148 1.37 -1.28 -5.15
C TYR A 148 2.80 -0.84 -4.84
N LEU A 149 3.71 -1.79 -4.61
CA LEU A 149 5.13 -1.54 -4.42
C LEU A 149 6.02 -2.61 -5.06
N THR A 150 7.27 -2.25 -5.34
CA THR A 150 8.30 -3.19 -5.79
C THR A 150 9.66 -2.85 -5.24
N PHE A 151 10.46 -3.88 -4.94
CA PHE A 151 11.87 -3.73 -4.59
C PHE A 151 12.72 -3.71 -5.87
N ALA A 152 13.37 -2.58 -6.13
CA ALA A 152 14.20 -2.39 -7.31
C ALA A 152 15.67 -2.77 -7.09
N ASP A 153 16.38 -3.04 -8.18
CA ASP A 153 17.79 -3.44 -8.21
C ASP A 153 18.75 -2.39 -7.63
N ASN A 154 18.31 -1.12 -7.57
CA ASN A 154 19.05 -0.03 -6.96
C ASN A 154 18.90 0.04 -5.44
N GLY A 155 18.20 -0.92 -4.81
CA GLY A 155 18.00 -0.99 -3.37
C GLY A 155 16.87 -0.11 -2.83
N LYS A 156 16.07 0.51 -3.71
CA LYS A 156 14.91 1.33 -3.32
C LYS A 156 13.61 0.55 -3.43
N ILE A 157 12.60 1.03 -2.73
CA ILE A 157 11.21 0.59 -2.89
C ILE A 157 10.50 1.66 -3.71
N TYR A 158 9.85 1.26 -4.80
CA TYR A 158 9.00 2.13 -5.60
C TYR A 158 7.55 1.80 -5.29
N VAL A 159 6.76 2.82 -4.98
CA VAL A 159 5.38 2.66 -4.49
C VAL A 159 4.46 3.49 -5.38
N ALA A 160 3.46 2.85 -5.99
CA ALA A 160 2.43 3.51 -6.77
C ALA A 160 1.46 4.26 -5.86
N LEU A 161 1.12 5.49 -6.25
CA LEU A 161 0.11 6.35 -5.64
C LEU A 161 -0.90 6.66 -6.74
N GLN A 162 -1.76 5.68 -7.06
CA GLN A 162 -2.49 5.65 -8.33
C GLN A 162 -3.52 6.78 -8.42
N GLU A 163 -4.15 7.13 -7.31
CA GLU A 163 -5.10 8.22 -7.15
C GLU A 163 -4.41 9.56 -7.32
N ASN A 164 -3.14 9.65 -6.92
CA ASN A 164 -2.38 10.89 -6.92
C ASN A 164 -1.59 11.12 -8.22
N ASN A 165 -1.68 10.22 -9.19
CA ASN A 165 -0.88 10.26 -10.42
C ASN A 165 0.63 10.39 -10.10
N ALA A 166 1.10 9.61 -9.13
CA ALA A 166 2.44 9.74 -8.57
C ALA A 166 3.07 8.40 -8.20
N MET A 167 4.34 8.46 -7.83
CA MET A 167 5.09 7.33 -7.29
C MET A 167 5.98 7.83 -6.15
N ALA A 168 5.94 7.17 -5.01
CA ALA A 168 6.88 7.41 -3.92
C ALA A 168 8.11 6.50 -4.10
N ILE A 169 9.28 7.04 -3.77
CA ILE A 169 10.54 6.31 -3.73
C ILE A 169 10.99 6.29 -2.29
N ILE A 170 11.12 5.09 -1.72
CA ILE A 170 11.48 4.85 -0.32
C ILE A 170 12.85 4.23 -0.26
N ASP A 171 13.65 4.68 0.71
CA ASP A 171 14.91 4.04 1.07
C ASP A 171 14.70 3.12 2.28
N PRO A 172 14.82 1.79 2.12
CA PRO A 172 14.64 0.85 3.22
C PRO A 172 15.76 0.91 4.27
N GLN A 173 16.92 1.53 3.98
CA GLN A 173 18.00 1.69 4.95
C GLN A 173 17.72 2.83 5.92
N SER A 174 17.27 3.98 5.41
CA SER A 174 16.85 5.10 6.26
C SER A 174 15.41 4.98 6.75
N GLN A 175 14.65 4.03 6.21
CA GLN A 175 13.24 3.78 6.53
C GLN A 175 12.38 5.04 6.33
N SER A 176 12.62 5.76 5.23
CA SER A 176 11.95 7.03 4.94
C SER A 176 11.64 7.20 3.45
N VAL A 177 10.66 8.04 3.16
CA VAL A 177 10.36 8.49 1.80
C VAL A 177 11.51 9.38 1.32
N GLU A 178 12.27 8.92 0.33
CA GLU A 178 13.33 9.71 -0.30
C GLU A 178 12.71 10.88 -1.06
N LYS A 179 11.70 10.62 -1.91
CA LYS A 179 10.96 11.63 -2.66
C LYS A 179 9.67 11.08 -3.27
N ILE A 180 8.77 11.99 -3.65
CA ILE A 180 7.61 11.69 -4.48
C ILE A 180 7.87 12.25 -5.89
N VAL A 181 7.57 11.45 -6.91
CA VAL A 181 7.61 11.89 -8.31
C VAL A 181 6.21 11.89 -8.89
N ALA A 182 5.81 13.01 -9.48
CA ALA A 182 4.58 13.06 -10.26
C ALA A 182 4.78 12.35 -11.61
N LEU A 183 3.74 11.68 -12.06
CA LEU A 183 3.68 11.11 -13.40
C LEU A 183 3.19 12.18 -14.38
N GLY A 184 3.61 12.04 -15.64
CA GLY A 184 3.24 12.99 -16.68
C GLY A 184 1.76 12.91 -17.06
N GLU A 185 1.26 13.99 -17.63
CA GLU A 185 -0.08 14.01 -18.22
C GLU A 185 -0.05 13.49 -19.65
N LYS A 186 -1.17 12.90 -20.08
CA LYS A 186 -1.41 12.55 -21.47
C LYS A 186 -2.56 13.39 -22.00
N SER A 187 -2.29 14.19 -23.05
CA SER A 187 -3.33 14.96 -23.69
C SER A 187 -4.31 14.06 -24.44
N TRP A 188 -5.60 14.19 -24.13
CA TRP A 188 -6.69 13.53 -24.86
C TRP A 188 -7.48 14.50 -25.75
N SER A 189 -6.97 15.71 -25.98
CA SER A 189 -7.65 16.78 -26.73
C SER A 189 -8.07 16.37 -28.16
N ASN A 190 -7.32 15.48 -28.79
CA ASN A 190 -7.59 14.96 -30.14
C ASN A 190 -8.24 13.57 -30.13
N SER A 191 -8.69 13.10 -28.96
CA SER A 191 -9.37 11.81 -28.77
C SER A 191 -10.81 12.02 -28.32
N LYS A 192 -11.62 10.96 -28.45
CA LYS A 192 -12.89 10.86 -27.72
C LYS A 192 -12.77 9.72 -26.74
N LEU A 193 -13.30 9.92 -25.55
CA LEU A 193 -13.28 8.94 -24.47
C LEU A 193 -14.72 8.55 -24.14
N ASP A 194 -14.93 7.30 -23.80
CA ASP A 194 -16.15 6.86 -23.14
C ASP A 194 -15.83 6.77 -21.65
N ALA A 195 -15.98 7.90 -20.93
CA ALA A 195 -15.56 8.01 -19.54
C ALA A 195 -16.61 7.51 -18.54
N SER A 196 -17.77 7.02 -19.01
CA SER A 196 -18.87 6.57 -18.15
C SER A 196 -19.17 5.10 -18.42
N ASN A 197 -18.90 4.25 -17.44
CA ASN A 197 -19.38 2.86 -17.47
C ASN A 197 -20.83 2.71 -16.92
N LYS A 198 -21.47 3.82 -16.49
CA LYS A 198 -22.75 3.79 -15.76
C LYS A 198 -23.98 4.10 -16.63
N ASP A 199 -23.80 4.56 -17.86
CA ASP A 199 -24.92 4.95 -18.73
C ASP A 199 -25.54 3.77 -19.49
N LYS A 200 -24.92 2.59 -19.44
CA LYS A 200 -25.31 1.35 -20.14
C LYS A 200 -25.35 1.50 -21.66
N ILE A 201 -24.61 2.47 -22.21
CA ILE A 201 -24.51 2.72 -23.65
C ILE A 201 -23.08 2.42 -24.09
N ILE A 202 -22.90 1.53 -25.06
CA ILE A 202 -21.56 1.25 -25.62
C ILE A 202 -21.16 2.39 -26.55
N GLY A 203 -20.00 3.01 -26.31
CA GLY A 203 -19.38 3.93 -27.26
C GLY A 203 -19.94 5.35 -27.19
N ASN A 204 -20.30 5.82 -26.01
CA ASN A 204 -20.72 7.22 -25.76
C ASN A 204 -19.51 8.18 -25.78
N LEU A 205 -18.77 8.13 -26.89
CA LEU A 205 -17.49 8.80 -27.08
C LEU A 205 -17.66 10.33 -27.09
N LYS A 206 -17.13 11.00 -26.07
CA LYS A 206 -17.14 12.46 -25.90
C LYS A 206 -15.73 13.04 -25.89
N SER A 207 -15.61 14.29 -26.30
CA SER A 207 -14.40 15.08 -26.09
C SER A 207 -14.51 15.78 -24.74
N TYR A 208 -13.44 15.73 -23.95
CA TYR A 208 -13.36 16.36 -22.64
C TYR A 208 -12.31 17.47 -22.72
N PRO A 209 -12.61 18.68 -22.22
CA PRO A 209 -11.59 19.71 -22.02
C PRO A 209 -10.46 19.14 -21.16
N GLN A 210 -9.22 19.48 -21.51
CA GLN A 210 -8.04 19.23 -20.67
C GLN A 210 -7.91 20.41 -19.70
#